data_AF-A0AAV6BSG7-F1
#
_entry.id   AF-A0AAV6BSG7-F1
#
_cell.length_a   1.000
_cell.length_b   1.000
_cell.length_c   1.000
_cell.angle_alpha   90.00
_cell.angle_beta   90.00
_cell.angle_gamma   90.00
#
_symmetry.space_group_name_H-M   'P 1'
#
loop_
_entity.id
_entity.type
_entity.pdbx_description
1 polymer ?
#
loop_
_entity_poly.entity_id
_entity_poly.type
_entity_poly.pdbx_seq_one_letter_code
_entity_poly.pdbx_strand_id
1 'polypeptide(L)'
;MTRLVVLSVLAVVVGGCASAEWPFDGSASASLLARADRLADRQQYEPALRAYDEFLARYPNDAAAPRALRTRETVASIATGRAELARLRAELAARDGELARVRAELAARDGELGRLRQESERLRADLEKLKEVDLNLERKKR
;
A
#
# COMPACT_ATOMS: atom_id res chain seq x y z
N MET A 1 -66.31 32.41 34.23
CA MET A 1 -66.05 32.26 32.79
C MET A 1 -64.66 32.77 32.37
N THR A 2 -64.12 33.83 32.97
CA THR A 2 -62.77 34.36 32.67
C THR A 2 -61.59 33.43 33.00
N ARG A 3 -61.69 32.59 34.04
CA ARG A 3 -60.60 31.65 34.42
C ARG A 3 -60.41 30.47 33.44
N LEU A 4 -61.48 30.05 32.76
CA LEU A 4 -61.42 29.00 31.73
C LEU A 4 -60.78 29.51 30.43
N VAL A 5 -61.03 30.78 30.08
CA VAL A 5 -60.43 31.42 28.91
C VAL A 5 -58.91 31.61 29.08
N VAL A 6 -58.45 31.94 30.28
CA VAL A 6 -57.01 32.09 30.57
C VAL A 6 -56.26 30.76 30.49
N LEU A 7 -56.87 29.65 30.95
CA LEU A 7 -56.28 28.31 30.82
C LEU A 7 -56.23 27.82 29.37
N SER A 8 -57.23 28.14 28.55
CA SER A 8 -57.20 27.79 27.12
C SER A 8 -56.15 28.58 26.33
N VAL A 9 -55.91 29.85 26.67
CA VAL A 9 -54.88 30.67 26.01
C VAL A 9 -53.47 30.21 26.40
N LEU A 10 -53.26 29.79 27.66
CA LEU A 10 -51.95 29.28 28.11
C LEU A 10 -51.58 27.94 27.44
N ALA A 11 -52.56 27.07 27.18
CA ALA A 11 -52.35 25.81 26.47
C ALA A 11 -51.96 26.01 24.99
N VAL A 12 -52.47 27.07 24.35
CA VAL A 12 -52.12 27.42 22.96
C VAL A 12 -50.69 27.96 22.85
N VAL A 13 -50.19 28.68 23.87
CA VAL A 13 -48.82 29.22 23.89
C VAL A 13 -47.76 28.14 24.16
N VAL A 14 -48.10 27.09 24.91
CA VAL A 14 -47.18 25.95 25.15
C VAL A 14 -47.30 24.88 24.06
N GLY A 15 -48.44 24.78 23.38
CA GLY A 15 -48.67 23.85 22.25
C GLY A 15 -48.12 24.35 20.90
N GLY A 16 -47.65 25.60 20.82
CA GLY A 16 -47.21 26.26 19.57
C GLY A 16 -45.86 25.81 18.98
N CYS A 17 -45.19 24.80 19.55
CA CYS A 17 -43.91 24.30 19.03
C CYS A 17 -44.01 22.97 18.26
N ALA A 18 -45.21 22.43 18.03
CA ALA A 18 -45.38 21.10 17.39
C ALA A 18 -45.63 21.13 15.88
N SER A 19 -45.71 22.31 15.25
CA SER A 19 -46.02 22.44 13.81
C SER A 19 -45.16 23.47 13.08
N ALA A 20 -43.92 23.67 13.56
CA ALA A 20 -42.86 24.19 12.71
C ALA A 20 -42.31 23.02 11.88
N GLU A 21 -42.21 23.21 10.57
CA GLU A 21 -41.45 22.33 9.67
C GLU A 21 -40.04 22.12 10.23
N TRP A 22 -39.80 21.02 10.94
CA TRP A 22 -38.46 20.68 11.40
C TRP A 22 -37.77 19.81 10.34
N PRO A 23 -36.56 20.19 9.87
CA PRO A 23 -35.83 19.47 8.82
C PRO A 23 -35.08 18.27 9.41
N PHE A 24 -35.78 17.20 9.78
CA PHE A 24 -35.16 16.01 10.39
C PHE A 24 -34.62 14.96 9.39
N ASP A 25 -34.30 15.37 8.15
CA ASP A 25 -33.45 14.56 7.26
C ASP A 25 -32.00 14.42 7.77
N GLY A 26 -31.59 15.29 8.71
CA GLY A 26 -30.25 15.28 9.30
C GLY A 26 -29.88 13.98 10.04
N SER A 27 -30.86 13.17 10.45
CA SER A 27 -30.59 11.88 11.10
C SER A 27 -30.04 10.84 10.11
N ALA A 28 -30.59 10.80 8.90
CA ALA A 28 -30.16 9.88 7.85
C ALA A 28 -28.80 10.31 7.28
N SER A 29 -28.62 11.60 6.98
CA SER A 29 -27.35 12.14 6.49
C SER A 29 -26.22 11.96 7.51
N ALA A 30 -26.47 12.26 8.80
CA ALA A 30 -25.50 12.07 9.88
C ALA A 30 -25.13 10.59 10.06
N SER A 31 -26.11 9.67 9.99
CA SER A 31 -25.83 8.24 10.14
C SER A 31 -24.94 7.67 9.03
N LEU A 32 -25.12 8.16 7.79
CA LEU A 32 -24.36 7.74 6.63
C LEU A 32 -22.93 8.31 6.68
N LEU A 33 -22.79 9.59 7.04
CA LEU A 33 -21.47 10.19 7.26
C LEU A 33 -20.70 9.49 8.39
N ALA A 34 -21.36 9.21 9.51
CA ALA A 34 -20.74 8.49 10.63
C ALA A 34 -20.31 7.06 10.23
N ARG A 35 -21.02 6.42 9.28
CA ARG A 35 -20.59 5.14 8.71
C ARG A 35 -19.32 5.30 7.86
N ALA A 36 -19.26 6.33 7.01
CA ALA A 36 -18.06 6.63 6.22
C ALA A 36 -16.83 6.89 7.12
N ASP A 37 -17.02 7.69 8.18
CA ASP A 37 -15.99 7.96 9.19
C ASP A 37 -15.48 6.66 9.83
N ARG A 38 -16.38 5.78 10.29
CA ARG A 38 -16.00 4.48 10.88
C ARG A 38 -15.23 3.58 9.91
N LEU A 39 -15.55 3.61 8.62
CA LEU A 39 -14.82 2.84 7.61
C LEU A 39 -13.40 3.40 7.44
N ALA A 40 -13.25 4.72 7.43
CA ALA A 40 -11.95 5.38 7.36
C ALA A 40 -11.09 5.07 8.61
N ASP A 41 -11.68 5.09 9.81
CA ASP A 41 -11.00 4.76 11.07
C ASP A 41 -10.50 3.31 11.10
N ARG A 42 -11.29 2.39 10.52
CA ARG A 42 -10.92 0.99 10.34
C ARG A 42 -9.94 0.76 9.18
N GLN A 43 -9.46 1.84 8.56
CA GLN A 43 -8.55 1.83 7.41
C GLN A 43 -9.13 1.12 6.17
N GLN A 44 -10.45 0.98 6.10
CA GLN A 44 -11.15 0.43 4.95
C GLN A 44 -11.41 1.55 3.95
N TYR A 45 -10.35 2.04 3.31
CA TYR A 45 -10.41 3.25 2.51
C TYR A 45 -11.31 3.14 1.28
N GLU A 46 -11.29 2.01 0.57
CA GLU A 46 -12.17 1.77 -0.57
C GLU A 46 -13.67 1.85 -0.19
N PRO A 47 -14.15 1.08 0.80
CA PRO A 47 -15.52 1.26 1.32
C PRO A 47 -15.79 2.66 1.86
N ALA A 48 -14.82 3.30 2.53
CA ALA A 48 -14.99 4.65 3.07
C ALA A 48 -15.21 5.69 1.98
N LEU A 49 -14.41 5.66 0.90
CA LEU A 49 -14.54 6.56 -0.24
C LEU A 49 -15.91 6.43 -0.90
N ARG A 50 -16.40 5.20 -1.11
CA ARG A 50 -17.74 4.96 -1.64
C ARG A 50 -18.83 5.53 -0.74
N ALA A 51 -18.69 5.40 0.58
CA ALA A 51 -19.66 5.96 1.52
C ALA A 51 -19.64 7.50 1.56
N TYR A 52 -18.47 8.13 1.41
CA TYR A 52 -18.38 9.58 1.24
C TYR A 52 -18.97 10.04 -0.10
N ASP A 53 -18.73 9.31 -1.19
CA ASP A 53 -19.33 9.58 -2.51
C ASP A 53 -20.86 9.50 -2.45
N GLU A 54 -21.39 8.48 -1.79
CA GLU A 54 -22.82 8.32 -1.56
C GLU A 54 -23.41 9.48 -0.74
N PHE A 55 -22.72 9.90 0.33
CA PHE A 55 -23.13 11.05 1.13
C PHE A 55 -23.23 12.32 0.29
N LEU A 56 -22.18 12.63 -0.47
CA LEU A 56 -22.08 13.85 -1.28
C LEU A 56 -23.08 13.85 -2.44
N ALA A 57 -23.38 12.68 -3.02
CA ALA A 57 -24.38 12.54 -4.08
C ALA A 57 -25.82 12.70 -3.55
N ARG A 58 -26.11 12.13 -2.37
CA ARG A 58 -27.46 12.11 -1.80
C ARG A 58 -27.81 13.38 -1.04
N TYR A 59 -26.83 14.02 -0.40
CA TYR A 59 -27.01 15.20 0.44
C TYR A 59 -26.03 16.33 0.05
N PRO A 60 -26.07 16.83 -1.20
CA PRO A 60 -25.11 17.83 -1.68
C PRO A 60 -25.17 19.18 -0.94
N ASN A 61 -26.34 19.52 -0.37
CA ASN A 61 -26.57 20.78 0.34
C ASN A 61 -26.53 20.65 1.88
N ASP A 62 -26.10 19.50 2.40
CA ASP A 62 -25.96 19.29 3.85
C ASP A 62 -24.82 20.16 4.41
N ALA A 63 -25.00 20.67 5.62
CA ALA A 63 -23.99 21.50 6.29
C ALA A 63 -22.65 20.78 6.47
N ALA A 64 -22.64 19.44 6.51
CA ALA A 64 -21.45 18.62 6.62
C ALA A 64 -20.78 18.30 5.27
N ALA A 65 -21.37 18.64 4.12
CA ALA A 65 -20.81 18.34 2.79
C ALA A 65 -19.38 18.88 2.58
N PRO A 66 -19.04 20.13 2.94
CA PRO A 66 -17.67 20.63 2.82
C PRO A 66 -16.66 19.89 3.70
N ARG A 67 -17.09 19.34 4.84
CA ARG A 67 -16.25 18.49 5.69
C ARG A 67 -16.06 17.12 5.06
N ALA A 68 -17.15 16.49 4.62
CA ALA A 68 -17.12 15.18 3.98
C ALA A 68 -16.22 15.17 2.74
N LEU A 69 -16.27 16.23 1.91
CA LEU A 69 -15.39 16.35 0.73
C LEU A 69 -13.90 16.38 1.11
N ARG A 70 -13.53 17.20 2.11
CA ARG A 70 -12.14 17.28 2.59
C ARG A 70 -11.67 15.95 3.15
N THR A 71 -12.47 15.30 3.98
CA THR A 71 -12.11 14.00 4.57
C THR A 71 -12.03 12.90 3.49
N ARG A 72 -12.90 12.93 2.49
CA ARG A 72 -12.80 12.03 1.34
C ARG A 72 -11.48 12.22 0.59
N GLU A 73 -11.08 13.46 0.33
CA GLU A 73 -9.82 13.76 -0.36
C GLU A 73 -8.59 13.29 0.44
N THR A 74 -8.59 13.51 1.75
CA THR A 74 -7.50 13.00 2.60
C THR A 74 -7.46 11.47 2.61
N VAL A 75 -8.62 10.81 2.71
CA VAL A 75 -8.71 9.35 2.62
C VAL A 75 -8.21 8.84 1.26
N ALA A 76 -8.55 9.52 0.17
CA ALA A 76 -8.08 9.16 -1.18
C ALA A 76 -6.56 9.25 -1.28
N SER A 77 -5.97 10.35 -0.80
CA SER A 77 -4.52 10.55 -0.76
C SER A 77 -3.79 9.48 0.07
N ILE A 78 -4.38 9.08 1.21
CA ILE A 78 -3.84 7.98 2.02
C ILE A 78 -3.92 6.65 1.26
N ALA A 79 -5.04 6.37 0.61
CA ALA A 79 -5.23 5.13 -0.15
C ALA A 79 -4.24 5.01 -1.30
N THR A 80 -4.04 6.07 -2.08
CA THR A 80 -3.06 6.10 -3.18
C THR A 80 -1.64 5.96 -2.65
N GLY A 81 -1.28 6.70 -1.60
CA GLY A 81 0.05 6.59 -0.98
C GLY A 81 0.35 5.17 -0.46
N ARG A 82 -0.64 4.46 0.09
CA ARG A 82 -0.46 3.06 0.49
C ARG A 82 -0.27 2.12 -0.70
N ALA A 83 -0.99 2.33 -1.79
CA ALA A 83 -0.81 1.53 -3.00
C ALA A 83 0.59 1.74 -3.61
N GLU A 84 1.07 2.99 -3.64
CA GLU A 84 2.43 3.32 -4.08
C GLU A 84 3.50 2.69 -3.20
N LEU A 85 3.34 2.76 -1.87
CA LEU A 85 4.26 2.11 -0.92
C LEU A 85 4.27 0.59 -1.10
N ALA A 86 3.13 -0.04 -1.36
CA ALA A 86 3.05 -1.49 -1.62
C ALA A 86 3.79 -1.85 -2.92
N ARG A 87 3.60 -1.05 -3.98
CA ARG A 87 4.31 -1.21 -5.25
C ARG A 87 5.82 -1.07 -5.09
N LEU A 88 6.29 0.00 -4.44
CA LEU A 88 7.71 0.25 -4.22
C LEU A 88 8.37 -0.88 -3.41
N ARG A 89 7.67 -1.42 -2.40
CA ARG A 89 8.16 -2.59 -1.65
C ARG A 89 8.29 -3.83 -2.53
N ALA A 90 7.34 -4.07 -3.44
CA ALA A 90 7.43 -5.19 -4.38
C ALA A 90 8.59 -5.01 -5.37
N GLU A 91 8.80 -3.79 -5.88
CA GLU A 91 9.92 -3.47 -6.76
C GLU A 91 11.28 -3.66 -6.06
N LEU A 92 11.41 -3.22 -4.79
CA LEU A 92 12.62 -3.46 -3.99
C LEU A 92 12.88 -4.96 -3.78
N ALA A 93 11.85 -5.73 -3.40
CA ALA A 93 12.00 -7.17 -3.22
C ALA A 93 12.43 -7.90 -4.52
N ALA A 94 11.92 -7.47 -5.67
CA ALA A 94 12.34 -8.01 -6.96
C ALA A 94 13.83 -7.70 -7.24
N ARG A 95 14.27 -6.47 -6.96
CA ARG A 95 15.66 -6.04 -7.15
C ARG A 95 16.62 -6.77 -6.22
N ASP A 96 16.23 -7.01 -4.98
CA ASP A 96 17.01 -7.83 -4.05
C ASP A 96 17.18 -9.26 -4.55
N GLY A 97 16.12 -9.84 -5.16
CA GLY A 97 16.19 -11.13 -5.83
C GLY A 97 17.14 -11.16 -7.02
N GLU A 98 17.09 -10.14 -7.87
CA GLU A 98 18.03 -9.97 -9.00
C GLU A 98 19.48 -9.85 -8.52
N LEU A 99 19.73 -9.04 -7.48
CA LEU A 99 21.06 -8.88 -6.89
C LEU A 99 21.58 -10.20 -6.29
N ALA A 100 20.73 -10.96 -5.60
CA ALA A 100 21.11 -12.27 -5.07
C ALA A 100 21.49 -13.24 -6.19
N ARG A 101 20.73 -13.25 -7.30
CA ARG A 101 21.04 -14.07 -8.47
C ARG A 101 22.37 -13.68 -9.11
N VAL A 102 22.59 -12.39 -9.36
CA VAL A 102 23.86 -11.91 -9.95
C VAL A 102 25.05 -12.26 -9.06
N ARG A 103 24.92 -12.15 -7.72
CA ARG A 103 25.96 -12.57 -6.78
C ARG A 103 26.25 -14.06 -6.86
N ALA A 104 25.23 -14.90 -7.00
CA ALA A 104 25.41 -16.34 -7.17
C ALA A 104 26.09 -16.69 -8.50
N GLU A 105 25.69 -16.03 -9.59
CA GLU A 105 26.33 -16.19 -10.90
C GLU A 105 27.80 -15.75 -10.86
N LEU A 106 28.13 -14.65 -10.20
CA LEU A 106 29.50 -14.19 -10.01
C LEU A 106 30.33 -15.22 -9.23
N ALA A 107 29.81 -15.72 -8.10
CA ALA A 107 30.48 -16.73 -7.29
C ALA A 107 30.73 -18.04 -8.07
N ALA A 108 29.79 -18.46 -8.92
CA ALA A 108 29.96 -19.61 -9.79
C ALA A 108 31.10 -19.40 -10.80
N ARG A 109 31.16 -18.21 -11.44
CA ARG A 109 32.21 -17.86 -12.39
C ARG A 109 33.59 -17.77 -11.74
N ASP A 110 33.67 -17.23 -10.53
CA ASP A 110 34.91 -17.23 -9.76
C ASP A 110 35.40 -18.65 -9.46
N GLY A 111 34.48 -19.57 -9.16
CA GLY A 111 34.78 -21.00 -8.99
C GLY A 111 35.28 -21.67 -10.27
N GLU A 112 34.66 -21.38 -11.42
CA GLU A 112 35.10 -21.87 -12.74
C GLU A 112 36.50 -21.34 -13.10
N LEU A 113 36.75 -20.04 -12.90
CA LEU A 113 38.07 -19.44 -13.10
C LEU A 113 39.13 -20.09 -12.20
N GLY A 114 38.79 -20.39 -10.95
CA GLY A 114 39.68 -21.12 -10.03
C GLY A 114 40.06 -22.50 -10.56
N ARG A 115 39.09 -23.26 -11.08
CA ARG A 115 39.33 -24.59 -11.67
C ARG A 115 40.21 -24.52 -12.92
N LEU A 116 39.91 -23.60 -13.83
CA LEU A 116 40.70 -23.40 -15.06
C LEU A 116 42.15 -23.01 -14.75
N ARG A 117 42.37 -22.18 -13.74
CA ARG A 117 43.72 -21.85 -13.28
C ARG A 117 44.47 -23.08 -12.78
N GLN A 118 43.83 -23.91 -11.94
CA GLN A 118 44.44 -25.15 -11.46
C GLN A 118 44.75 -26.13 -12.58
N GLU A 119 43.85 -26.27 -13.56
CA GLU A 119 44.07 -27.12 -14.73
C GLU A 119 45.24 -26.61 -15.58
N SER A 120 45.32 -25.30 -15.83
CA SER A 120 46.44 -24.69 -16.53
C SER A 120 47.78 -24.94 -15.82
N GLU A 121 47.83 -24.84 -14.49
CA GLU A 121 49.05 -25.12 -13.72
C GLU A 121 49.45 -26.60 -13.78
N ARG A 122 48.47 -27.52 -13.72
CA ARG A 122 48.74 -28.97 -13.89
C ARG A 122 49.29 -29.27 -15.27
N LEU A 123 48.65 -28.75 -16.33
CA LEU A 123 49.09 -28.96 -17.70
C LEU A 123 50.50 -28.39 -17.93
N ARG A 124 50.83 -27.24 -17.34
CA ARG A 124 52.19 -26.69 -17.38
C ARG A 124 53.21 -27.63 -16.75
N ALA A 125 52.93 -28.13 -15.55
CA ALA A 125 53.81 -29.06 -14.84
C ALA A 125 53.99 -30.39 -15.61
N ASP A 126 52.91 -30.91 -16.21
CA ASP A 126 52.99 -32.15 -17.00
C ASP A 126 53.76 -31.95 -18.30
N LEU A 127 53.62 -30.79 -18.95
CA LEU A 127 54.42 -30.43 -20.13
C LEU A 127 55.92 -30.34 -19.78
N GLU A 128 56.26 -29.81 -18.61
CA GLU A 128 57.63 -29.73 -18.12
C GLU A 128 58.23 -31.13 -17.87
N LYS A 129 57.49 -32.03 -17.23
CA LYS A 129 57.91 -33.44 -17.07
C LYS A 129 58.15 -34.14 -18.41
N LEU A 130 57.27 -33.94 -19.40
CA LEU A 130 57.43 -34.54 -20.72
C LEU A 130 58.73 -34.07 -21.40
N LYS A 131 59.07 -32.78 -21.27
CA LYS A 131 60.34 -32.25 -21.77
C LYS A 131 61.54 -32.90 -21.08
N GLU A 132 61.49 -33.09 -19.77
CA GLU A 132 62.57 -33.78 -19.04
C GLU A 132 62.74 -35.23 -19.49
N VAL A 133 61.64 -35.96 -19.68
CA VAL A 133 61.66 -37.33 -20.18
C VAL A 133 62.28 -37.39 -21.56
N ASP A 134 61.89 -36.50 -22.47
CA ASP A 134 62.41 -36.44 -23.83
C ASP A 134 63.93 -36.18 -23.84
N LEU A 135 64.40 -35.18 -23.10
CA LEU A 135 65.83 -34.87 -22.93
C LEU A 135 66.63 -36.04 -22.34
N ASN A 136 66.03 -36.83 -21.45
CA ASN A 136 66.67 -38.01 -20.88
C ASN A 136 66.75 -39.16 -21.89
N LEU A 137 65.73 -39.33 -22.73
CA LEU A 137 65.74 -40.31 -23.81
C LEU A 137 66.77 -39.95 -24.88
N GLU A 138 66.88 -38.67 -25.26
CA GLU A 138 67.93 -38.21 -26.18
C GLU A 138 69.34 -38.42 -25.64
N ARG A 139 69.57 -38.10 -24.35
CA ARG A 139 70.87 -38.33 -23.69
C ARG A 139 71.25 -39.81 -23.65
N LYS A 140 70.29 -40.72 -23.49
CA LYS A 140 70.54 -42.18 -23.49
C LYS A 140 70.82 -42.76 -24.89
N LYS A 141 70.42 -42.06 -25.95
CA LYS A 141 70.63 -42.50 -27.35
C LYS A 141 71.99 -42.08 -27.92
N ARG A 142 72.67 -41.10 -27.30
CA ARG A 142 74.03 -40.68 -27.65
C ARG A 142 75.07 -41.49 -26.90
#